data_AF-A0A4Q3V9D8-F1
#
_entry.id   AF-A0A4Q3V9D8-F1
#
_cell.length_a   1.000
_cell.length_b   1.000
_cell.length_c   1.000
_cell.angle_alpha   90.00
_cell.angle_beta   90.00
_cell.angle_gamma   90.00
#
_symmetry.space_group_name_H-M   'P 1'
#
loop_
_entity.id
_entity.type
_entity.pdbx_description
1 polymer ?
#
loop_
_entity_poly.entity_id
_entity_poly.type
_entity_poly.pdbx_seq_one_letter_code
_entity_poly.pdbx_strand_id
1 'polypeptide(L)'
;MMKLAKSIPLFALLLLAGCGGSSTGGGGTTDPDEMTITVTANPSTIRVGESSTVTWVSTNAKDVVNVVSMPVKDDPYPLSGSGTVTPTETIFPSIRVRDGSGNLLTGSTTITVLPAE
;
A
#
# COMPACT_ATOMS: atom_id res chain seq x y z
N MET A 1 5.21 -12.02 -37.60
CA MET A 1 4.23 -10.92 -37.50
C MET A 1 4.96 -9.70 -36.96
N MET A 2 4.84 -8.57 -37.65
CA MET A 2 5.75 -7.42 -37.62
C MET A 2 5.61 -6.54 -36.36
N LYS A 3 6.74 -5.95 -35.97
CA LYS A 3 6.93 -4.90 -34.95
C LYS A 3 5.90 -3.78 -35.06
N LEU A 4 5.34 -3.36 -33.92
CA LEU A 4 4.88 -1.99 -33.73
C LEU A 4 5.78 -1.30 -32.70
N ALA A 5 6.81 -0.62 -33.22
CA ALA A 5 7.36 0.55 -32.56
C ALA A 5 6.46 1.73 -32.96
N LYS A 6 5.88 2.43 -31.99
CA LYS A 6 5.32 3.77 -32.21
C LYS A 6 5.71 4.65 -31.02
N SER A 7 6.86 5.29 -31.22
CA SER A 7 7.26 6.53 -30.56
C SER A 7 6.10 7.52 -30.61
N ILE A 8 5.70 8.04 -29.45
CA ILE A 8 4.70 9.09 -29.29
C ILE A 8 5.39 10.24 -28.51
N PRO A 9 5.23 11.49 -28.94
CA PRO A 9 6.31 12.45 -29.01
C PRO A 9 6.57 13.19 -27.69
N LEU A 10 7.85 13.47 -27.46
CA LEU A 10 8.33 14.52 -26.59
C LEU A 10 8.03 15.88 -27.26
N PHE A 11 6.96 16.57 -26.83
CA PHE A 11 6.76 17.98 -27.17
C PHE A 11 6.04 18.75 -26.04
N ALA A 12 6.86 19.51 -25.33
CA ALA A 12 6.65 20.90 -24.89
C ALA A 12 5.54 21.27 -23.87
N LEU A 13 6.06 21.98 -22.85
CA LEU A 13 5.51 23.20 -22.24
C LEU A 13 4.41 23.07 -21.18
N LEU A 14 4.82 23.12 -19.91
CA LEU A 14 4.21 24.03 -18.95
C LEU A 14 5.19 24.37 -17.81
N LEU A 15 5.79 25.57 -17.87
CA LEU A 15 6.42 26.21 -16.72
C LEU A 15 5.30 26.75 -15.83
N LEU A 16 4.95 26.02 -14.76
CA LEU A 16 4.33 26.63 -13.59
C LEU A 16 5.35 26.59 -12.45
N ALA A 17 5.94 27.76 -12.17
CA ALA A 17 6.55 28.03 -10.89
C ALA A 17 5.47 27.96 -9.81
N GLY A 18 5.28 26.77 -9.24
CA GLY A 18 4.53 26.58 -8.01
C GLY A 18 5.47 26.71 -6.81
N CYS A 19 5.76 27.93 -6.37
CA CYS A 19 6.15 28.14 -4.98
C CYS A 19 4.87 28.03 -4.14
N GLY A 20 4.76 26.99 -3.32
CA GLY A 20 3.56 26.77 -2.52
C GLY A 20 3.54 25.37 -1.93
N GLY A 21 4.41 25.13 -0.96
CA GLY A 21 4.48 23.84 -0.27
C GLY A 21 4.99 24.01 1.14
N SER A 22 4.33 24.87 1.92
CA SER A 22 4.49 24.90 3.37
C SER A 22 4.09 23.53 3.93
N SER A 23 5.04 22.63 4.13
CA SER A 23 4.86 21.53 5.07
C SER A 23 5.35 22.02 6.43
N THR A 24 4.44 22.72 7.12
CA THR A 24 4.46 22.79 8.58
C THR A 24 4.72 21.39 9.09
N GLY A 25 5.91 21.17 9.65
CA GLY A 25 6.22 19.97 10.40
C GLY A 25 5.25 19.89 11.56
N GLY A 26 4.21 19.08 11.41
CA GLY A 26 3.30 18.73 12.48
C GLY A 26 4.10 17.98 13.55
N GLY A 27 4.44 18.68 14.63
CA GLY A 27 4.94 18.04 15.84
C GLY A 27 3.90 17.03 16.32
N GLY A 28 4.33 15.78 16.51
CA GLY A 28 3.50 14.70 16.99
C GLY A 28 3.00 14.96 18.41
N THR A 29 1.82 15.54 18.52
CA THR A 29 0.91 15.25 19.62
C THR A 29 -0.05 14.21 19.06
N THR A 30 0.22 12.93 19.32
CA THR A 30 -0.69 11.83 18.95
C THR A 30 -2.04 12.11 19.61
N ASP A 31 -3.02 12.56 18.82
CA ASP A 31 -4.39 12.65 19.29
C ASP A 31 -4.86 11.22 19.59
N PRO A 32 -5.34 10.89 20.80
CA PRO A 32 -5.84 9.55 21.12
C PRO A 32 -6.97 9.08 20.19
N ASP A 33 -7.67 10.01 19.52
CA ASP A 33 -8.70 9.69 18.53
C ASP A 33 -8.16 9.57 17.08
N GLU A 34 -6.85 9.67 16.88
CA GLU A 34 -6.25 9.54 15.55
C GLU A 34 -6.44 8.13 14.98
N MET A 35 -6.99 8.07 13.76
CA MET A 35 -7.11 6.85 12.99
C MET A 35 -5.74 6.48 12.40
N THR A 36 -5.28 5.25 12.64
CA THR A 36 -4.01 4.76 12.06
C THR A 36 -4.19 3.43 11.35
N ILE A 37 -3.31 3.15 10.40
CA ILE A 37 -3.14 1.85 9.75
C ILE A 37 -1.66 1.66 9.43
N THR A 38 -1.10 0.53 9.84
CA THR A 38 0.26 0.12 9.51
C THR A 38 0.21 -1.21 8.79
N VAL A 39 0.99 -1.35 7.71
CA VAL A 39 1.16 -2.60 6.97
C VAL A 39 2.65 -2.87 6.84
N THR A 40 3.10 -4.05 7.24
CA THR A 40 4.50 -4.48 7.14
C THR A 40 4.59 -5.82 6.41
N ALA A 41 5.71 -6.03 5.74
CA ALA A 41 6.06 -7.30 5.12
C ALA A 41 7.44 -7.74 5.58
N ASN A 42 7.58 -9.00 5.99
CA ASN A 42 8.85 -9.56 6.40
C ASN A 42 9.04 -11.00 5.88
N PRO A 43 10.05 -11.25 5.02
CA PRO A 43 10.95 -10.26 4.39
C PRO A 43 10.23 -9.42 3.31
N SER A 44 10.70 -8.19 3.07
CA SER A 44 10.16 -7.30 2.01
C SER A 44 10.74 -7.58 0.62
N THR A 45 11.76 -8.43 0.55
CA THR A 45 12.34 -8.95 -0.71
C THR A 45 12.46 -10.46 -0.60
N ILE A 46 11.95 -11.15 -1.61
CA ILE A 46 11.95 -12.61 -1.72
C ILE A 46 12.32 -13.02 -3.14
N ARG A 47 12.68 -14.28 -3.36
CA ARG A 47 12.76 -14.88 -4.70
C ARG A 47 11.42 -15.52 -5.09
N VAL A 48 11.22 -15.78 -6.38
CA VAL A 48 10.06 -16.54 -6.86
C VAL A 48 9.94 -17.86 -6.10
N GLY A 49 8.76 -18.12 -5.53
CA GLY A 49 8.47 -19.34 -4.76
C GLY A 49 8.78 -19.24 -3.26
N GLU A 50 9.49 -18.21 -2.83
CA GLU A 50 9.64 -17.89 -1.41
C GLU A 50 8.40 -17.14 -0.88
N SER A 51 8.32 -17.00 0.45
CA SER A 51 7.16 -16.44 1.13
C SER A 51 7.52 -15.22 1.96
N SER A 52 6.57 -14.29 2.09
CA SER A 52 6.64 -13.14 2.98
C SER A 52 5.45 -13.13 3.93
N THR A 53 5.66 -12.69 5.16
CA THR A 53 4.58 -12.50 6.13
C THR A 53 4.13 -11.04 6.09
N VAL A 54 2.87 -10.81 5.71
CA VAL A 54 2.23 -9.50 5.76
C VAL A 54 1.49 -9.37 7.08
N THR A 55 1.77 -8.30 7.82
CA THR A 55 1.07 -7.96 9.07
C THR A 55 0.45 -6.59 8.94
N TRP A 56 -0.79 -6.43 9.41
CA TRP A 56 -1.48 -5.14 9.43
C TRP A 56 -2.12 -4.89 10.78
N VAL A 57 -2.13 -3.63 11.19
CA VAL A 57 -2.74 -3.19 12.45
C VAL A 57 -3.38 -1.83 12.20
N SER A 58 -4.65 -1.68 12.57
CA SER A 58 -5.34 -0.38 12.60
C SER A 58 -5.79 0.00 14.01
N THR A 59 -5.86 1.31 14.26
CA THR A 59 -6.46 1.90 15.47
C THR A 59 -7.57 2.85 15.06
N ASN A 60 -8.62 2.92 15.87
CA ASN A 60 -9.80 3.77 15.67
C ASN A 60 -10.59 3.53 14.36
N ALA A 61 -10.18 2.57 13.52
CA ALA A 61 -10.96 2.03 12.42
C ALA A 61 -12.12 1.16 12.94
N LYS A 62 -13.23 1.16 12.19
CA LYS A 62 -14.44 0.37 12.45
C LYS A 62 -14.63 -0.75 11.43
N ASP A 63 -14.32 -0.47 10.17
CA ASP A 63 -14.49 -1.43 9.07
C ASP A 63 -13.30 -1.44 8.12
N VAL A 64 -13.11 -2.57 7.43
CA VAL A 64 -12.22 -2.66 6.27
C VAL A 64 -13.08 -2.51 5.01
N VAL A 65 -12.71 -1.57 4.15
CA VAL A 65 -13.45 -1.24 2.92
C VAL A 65 -12.89 -1.97 1.72
N ASN A 66 -11.58 -2.23 1.69
CA ASN A 66 -10.92 -2.88 0.57
C ASN A 66 -9.60 -3.51 0.99
N VAL A 67 -9.26 -4.64 0.38
CA VAL A 67 -7.95 -5.30 0.50
C VAL A 67 -7.42 -5.65 -0.89
N VAL A 68 -6.10 -5.55 -1.10
CA VAL A 68 -5.43 -5.95 -2.33
C VAL A 68 -4.17 -6.73 -1.97
N SER A 69 -3.97 -7.89 -2.58
CA SER A 69 -2.79 -8.76 -2.37
C SER A 69 -2.49 -9.07 -0.90
N MET A 70 -3.53 -9.10 -0.06
CA MET A 70 -3.47 -9.46 1.35
C MET A 70 -3.67 -10.97 1.53
N PRO A 71 -3.16 -11.57 2.62
CA PRO A 71 -3.31 -13.00 2.90
C PRO A 71 -4.72 -13.40 3.36
N VAL A 72 -5.61 -12.43 3.56
CA VAL A 72 -7.02 -12.60 3.95
C VAL A 72 -7.92 -12.61 2.71
N LYS A 73 -8.88 -13.52 2.67
CA LYS A 73 -9.86 -13.66 1.57
C LYS A 73 -11.33 -13.64 2.01
N ASP A 74 -11.59 -13.69 3.31
CA ASP A 74 -12.96 -13.79 3.86
C ASP A 74 -13.46 -12.43 4.33
N ASP A 75 -14.73 -12.12 4.03
CA ASP A 75 -15.45 -10.92 4.44
C ASP A 75 -16.40 -11.24 5.61
N PRO A 76 -16.37 -10.50 6.74
CA PRO A 76 -15.64 -9.25 6.98
C PRO A 76 -14.13 -9.45 7.17
N TYR A 77 -13.33 -8.57 6.55
CA TYR A 77 -11.89 -8.56 6.76
C TYR A 77 -11.54 -8.05 8.18
N PRO A 78 -10.58 -8.65 8.88
CA PRO A 78 -10.22 -8.21 10.22
C PRO A 78 -9.40 -6.90 10.16
N LEU A 79 -9.64 -6.01 11.12
CA LEU A 79 -8.97 -4.70 11.25
C LEU A 79 -7.46 -4.81 11.56
N SER A 80 -7.05 -5.92 12.15
CA SER A 80 -5.66 -6.27 12.43
C SER A 80 -5.46 -7.76 12.19
N GLY A 81 -4.31 -8.14 11.67
CA GLY A 81 -4.03 -9.54 11.35
C GLY A 81 -2.63 -9.75 10.80
N SER A 82 -2.33 -11.02 10.53
CA SER A 82 -1.09 -11.44 9.90
C SER A 82 -1.36 -12.64 9.01
N GLY A 83 -0.58 -12.79 7.95
CA GLY A 83 -0.63 -13.99 7.12
C GLY A 83 0.47 -14.03 6.08
N THR A 84 0.65 -15.21 5.51
CA THR A 84 1.71 -15.49 4.55
C THR A 84 1.21 -15.32 3.12
N VAL A 85 2.04 -14.71 2.28
CA VAL A 85 1.86 -14.62 0.83
C VAL A 85 3.07 -15.24 0.13
N THR A 86 2.84 -15.84 -1.04
CA THR A 86 3.88 -16.51 -1.85
C THR A 86 3.80 -16.02 -3.29
N PRO A 87 4.05 -14.72 -3.55
CA PRO A 87 3.87 -14.14 -4.87
C PRO A 87 4.98 -14.55 -5.85
N THR A 88 4.64 -14.64 -7.13
CA THR A 88 5.60 -14.89 -8.23
C THR A 88 6.04 -13.61 -8.95
N GLU A 89 5.40 -12.48 -8.63
CA GLU A 89 5.71 -11.15 -9.15
C GLU A 89 5.69 -10.14 -8.00
N THR A 90 6.37 -9.01 -8.15
CA THR A 90 6.32 -7.93 -7.15
C THR A 90 4.88 -7.48 -6.90
N ILE A 91 4.46 -7.51 -5.64
CA ILE A 91 3.11 -7.10 -5.22
C ILE A 91 3.16 -5.93 -4.25
N PHE A 92 2.04 -5.21 -4.18
CA PHE A 92 1.83 -4.08 -3.28
C PHE A 92 0.62 -4.39 -2.37
N PRO A 93 0.80 -5.15 -1.27
CA PRO A 93 -0.27 -5.37 -0.32
C PRO A 93 -0.82 -4.05 0.20
N SER A 94 -2.13 -3.88 0.14
CA SER A 94 -2.80 -2.69 0.67
C SER A 94 -4.11 -3.03 1.35
N ILE A 95 -4.45 -2.24 2.36
CA ILE A 95 -5.71 -2.30 3.08
C ILE A 95 -6.23 -0.88 3.27
N ARG A 96 -7.52 -0.71 2.98
CA ARG A 96 -8.24 0.55 3.19
C ARG A 96 -9.27 0.34 4.28
N VAL A 97 -9.20 1.15 5.32
CA VAL A 97 -10.07 1.10 6.49
C VAL A 97 -10.95 2.35 6.56
N ARG A 98 -12.04 2.26 7.33
CA ARG A 98 -12.98 3.35 7.61
C ARG A 98 -13.25 3.48 9.11
N ASP A 99 -13.34 4.70 9.64
CA ASP A 99 -13.79 4.95 11.02
C ASP A 99 -15.33 5.13 11.12
N GLY A 100 -15.82 5.41 12.33
CA GLY A 100 -17.26 5.61 12.57
C GLY A 100 -17.83 6.91 11.97
N SER A 101 -16.97 7.87 11.64
CA SER A 101 -17.33 9.16 11.03
C SER A 101 -17.31 9.10 9.50
N GLY A 102 -16.84 7.98 8.93
CA GLY A 102 -16.71 7.79 7.49
C GLY A 102 -15.36 8.19 6.91
N ASN A 103 -14.38 8.59 7.74
CA ASN A 103 -13.03 8.89 7.28
C ASN A 103 -12.37 7.61 6.77
N LEU A 104 -11.50 7.75 5.76
CA LEU A 104 -10.86 6.64 5.08
C LEU A 104 -9.35 6.78 5.16
N LEU A 105 -8.68 5.69 5.52
CA LEU A 105 -7.22 5.62 5.56
C LEU A 105 -6.72 4.36 4.85
N THR A 106 -5.59 4.47 4.17
CA THR A 106 -4.99 3.34 3.42
C THR A 106 -3.59 3.09 3.95
N GLY A 107 -3.31 1.83 4.29
CA GLY A 107 -1.96 1.34 4.56
C GLY A 107 -1.50 0.44 3.42
N SER A 108 -0.21 0.49 3.10
CA SER A 108 0.38 -0.39 2.09
C SER A 108 1.84 -0.69 2.39
N THR A 109 2.35 -1.74 1.73
CA THR A 109 3.76 -2.11 1.73
C THR A 109 4.15 -2.65 0.36
N THR A 110 5.45 -2.91 0.15
CA THR A 110 5.98 -3.48 -1.09
C THR A 110 6.69 -4.79 -0.79
N ILE A 111 6.36 -5.84 -1.54
CA ILE A 111 7.10 -7.10 -1.54
C ILE A 111 7.74 -7.25 -2.91
N THR A 112 9.07 -7.12 -2.96
CA THR A 112 9.84 -7.27 -4.19
C THR A 112 10.12 -8.74 -4.45
N VAL A 113 9.79 -9.22 -5.64
CA VAL A 113 10.10 -10.61 -6.05
C VAL A 113 11.25 -10.59 -7.05
N LEU A 114 12.37 -11.19 -6.65
CA LEU A 114 13.52 -11.45 -7.51
C LEU A 114 13.29 -12.74 -8.34
N PRO A 115 13.87 -12.84 -9.55
CA PRO A 115 13.79 -14.06 -10.36
C PRO A 115 14.22 -15.31 -9.60
N ALA A 116 13.66 -16.46 -10.00
CA ALA A 116 14.19 -17.77 -9.62
C ALA A 116 15.65 -17.91 -10.09
N GLU A 117 16.43 -18.71 -9.36
CA GLU A 117 17.78 -19.09 -9.81
C GLU A 117 17.74 -20.01 -11.04
#